data_AF-A0A2G6LCP1-F1
#
_entry.id   AF-A0A2G6LCP1-F1
#
_cell.length_a   1.000
_cell.length_b   1.000
_cell.length_c   1.000
_cell.angle_alpha   90.00
_cell.angle_beta   90.00
_cell.angle_gamma   90.00
#
_symmetry.space_group_name_H-M   'P 1'
#
loop_
_entity.id
_entity.type
_entity.pdbx_description
1 polymer ?
#
loop_
_entity_poly.entity_id
_entity_poly.type
_entity_poly.pdbx_seq_one_letter_code
_entity_poly.pdbx_strand_id
1 'polypeptide(L)'
;MTVLTMLSAVLTIWLSACTFDGPSSVRQLEVVTAKDIVGRYLSDNDNGYTHVLTVRQLSETTFVISIRPESGQGCTFNSNADLTGREIHIALSNINKKLSGVMTIAFDGASARIDSLTPDTHADLRTFCRGGRSLIGNYLKVK
;
A
#
# COMPACT_ATOMS: atom_id res chain seq x y z
N MET A 1 13.11 -1.60 81.73
CA MET A 1 13.08 -2.99 81.23
C MET A 1 11.79 -3.18 80.44
N THR A 2 11.88 -3.91 79.31
CA THR A 2 10.78 -4.55 78.53
C THR A 2 9.73 -3.62 77.88
N VAL A 3 9.77 -3.29 76.58
CA VAL A 3 9.69 -4.09 75.33
C VAL A 3 8.25 -4.54 74.99
N LEU A 4 7.85 -4.24 73.73
CA LEU A 4 7.03 -5.03 72.78
C LEU A 4 5.67 -4.43 72.30
N THR A 5 5.72 -3.91 71.06
CA THR A 5 4.84 -4.16 69.89
C THR A 5 3.31 -3.99 69.97
N MET A 6 2.76 -3.24 69.00
CA MET A 6 1.98 -3.78 67.86
C MET A 6 1.66 -2.61 66.90
N LEU A 7 2.27 -2.56 65.71
CA LEU A 7 1.74 -3.06 64.43
C LEU A 7 0.40 -2.42 63.99
N SER A 8 0.47 -1.46 63.09
CA SER A 8 -0.46 -1.39 61.95
C SER A 8 0.25 -0.75 60.77
N ALA A 9 0.50 -1.60 59.78
CA ALA A 9 1.15 -1.28 58.52
C ALA A 9 0.24 -0.35 57.70
N VAL A 10 0.73 0.86 57.42
CA VAL A 10 0.16 1.71 56.39
C VAL A 10 0.66 1.19 55.05
N LEU A 11 -0.27 0.64 54.28
CA LEU A 11 -0.05 0.12 52.92
C LEU A 11 0.19 1.32 51.98
N THR A 12 1.44 1.76 51.87
CA THR A 12 1.86 2.72 50.84
C THR A 12 2.08 1.98 49.52
N ILE A 13 1.01 1.91 48.72
CA ILE A 13 1.09 1.58 47.30
C ILE A 13 1.80 2.74 46.61
N TRP A 14 3.12 2.63 46.46
CA TRP A 14 3.84 3.47 45.53
C TRP A 14 3.47 3.02 44.13
N LEU A 15 2.60 3.80 43.47
CA LEU A 15 2.44 3.73 42.02
C LEU A 15 3.83 3.94 41.42
N SER A 16 4.38 2.88 40.85
CA SER A 16 5.51 2.99 39.94
C SER A 16 5.04 3.85 38.78
N ALA A 17 5.50 5.11 38.76
CA ALA A 17 5.40 5.96 37.60
C ALA A 17 6.18 5.26 36.47
N CYS A 18 5.47 4.57 35.59
CA CYS A 18 6.00 4.21 34.29
C CYS A 18 6.12 5.51 33.49
N THR A 19 7.24 6.22 33.66
CA THR A 19 7.67 7.23 32.70
C THR A 19 8.03 6.49 31.42
N PHE A 20 7.07 6.41 30.51
CA PHE A 20 7.26 5.93 29.15
C PHE A 20 8.06 7.00 28.38
N ASP A 21 9.36 7.11 28.68
CA ASP A 21 10.33 7.86 27.89
C ASP A 21 10.74 7.00 26.70
N GLY A 22 9.79 6.79 25.80
CA GLY A 22 10.07 6.31 24.46
C GLY A 22 10.31 7.53 23.57
N PRO A 23 11.44 7.65 22.87
CA PRO A 23 11.52 8.60 21.76
C PRO A 23 10.45 8.17 20.76
N SER A 24 9.34 8.90 20.75
CA SER A 24 8.35 8.82 19.69
C SER A 24 9.06 9.36 18.46
N SER A 25 9.78 8.48 17.76
CA SER A 25 10.26 8.73 16.41
C SER A 25 9.00 8.87 15.57
N VAL A 26 8.49 10.09 15.51
CA VAL A 26 7.53 10.50 14.51
C VAL A 26 8.27 10.29 13.20
N ARG A 27 8.07 9.12 12.59
CA ARG A 27 8.38 8.91 11.17
C ARG A 27 7.64 10.04 10.47
N GLN A 28 8.36 11.09 10.12
CA GLN A 28 7.86 12.14 9.28
C GLN A 28 7.33 11.40 8.05
N LEU A 29 6.00 11.38 7.89
CA LEU A 29 5.35 10.84 6.70
C LEU A 29 5.87 11.71 5.57
N GLU A 30 6.95 11.26 4.94
CA GLU A 30 7.52 11.92 3.78
C GLU A 30 6.41 11.89 2.73
N VAL A 31 5.81 13.07 2.55
CA VAL A 31 4.63 13.29 1.73
C VAL A 31 5.04 12.99 0.31
N VAL A 32 4.52 11.89 -0.23
CA VAL A 32 4.72 11.54 -1.63
C VAL A 32 3.95 12.56 -2.46
N THR A 33 4.67 13.27 -3.31
CA THR A 33 4.10 14.29 -4.19
C THR A 33 3.74 13.70 -5.54
N ALA A 34 2.92 14.43 -6.31
CA ALA A 34 2.59 14.04 -7.67
C ALA A 34 3.84 13.81 -8.56
N LYS A 35 4.92 14.59 -8.36
CA LYS A 35 6.16 14.45 -9.13
C LYS A 35 6.87 13.12 -8.87
N ASP A 36 6.72 12.58 -7.68
CA ASP A 36 7.39 11.34 -7.28
C ASP A 36 6.77 10.13 -7.97
N ILE A 37 5.44 10.13 -8.12
CA ILE A 37 4.68 9.00 -8.67
C ILE A 37 4.37 9.09 -10.16
N VAL A 38 4.38 10.29 -10.75
CA VAL A 38 4.13 10.46 -12.19
C VAL A 38 5.29 9.85 -12.97
N GLY A 39 4.95 9.00 -13.93
CA GLY A 39 5.94 8.36 -14.78
C GLY A 39 5.45 7.07 -15.42
N ARG A 40 6.39 6.40 -16.06
CA ARG A 40 6.20 5.07 -16.64
C ARG A 40 6.99 4.09 -15.80
N TYR A 41 6.41 2.93 -15.55
CA TYR A 41 6.99 1.85 -14.77
C TYR A 41 6.86 0.54 -15.55
N LEU A 42 7.91 -0.28 -15.55
CA LEU A 42 7.92 -1.61 -16.15
C LEU A 42 7.81 -2.67 -15.07
N SER A 43 6.95 -3.66 -15.27
CA SER A 43 6.87 -4.80 -14.37
C SER A 43 8.21 -5.54 -14.31
N ASP A 44 8.63 -5.91 -13.12
CA ASP A 44 9.74 -6.84 -12.92
C ASP A 44 9.27 -8.25 -13.32
N ASN A 45 9.60 -8.63 -14.57
CA ASN A 45 9.30 -9.89 -15.27
C ASN A 45 8.34 -10.87 -14.55
N ASP A 46 7.04 -10.72 -14.77
CA ASP A 46 6.05 -11.73 -14.37
C ASP A 46 5.95 -12.79 -15.48
N ASN A 47 6.71 -13.88 -15.34
CA ASN A 47 6.63 -15.05 -16.22
C ASN A 47 6.83 -14.76 -17.73
N GLY A 48 7.72 -13.81 -18.06
CA GLY A 48 8.08 -13.46 -19.45
C GLY A 48 7.14 -12.48 -20.14
N TYR A 49 6.22 -11.86 -19.41
CA TYR A 49 5.37 -10.79 -19.92
C TYR A 49 5.68 -9.48 -19.19
N THR A 50 6.03 -8.46 -19.96
CA THR A 50 6.26 -7.13 -19.42
C THR A 50 5.00 -6.30 -19.55
N HIS A 51 4.55 -5.72 -18.43
CA HIS A 51 3.51 -4.72 -18.39
C HIS A 51 4.11 -3.33 -18.14
N VAL A 52 3.53 -2.33 -18.81
CA VAL A 52 3.83 -0.91 -18.62
C VAL A 52 2.71 -0.32 -17.76
N LEU A 53 3.04 0.08 -16.54
CA LEU A 53 2.21 0.95 -15.71
C LEU A 53 2.57 2.41 -16.04
N THR A 54 1.57 3.24 -16.33
CA THR A 54 1.72 4.66 -16.59
C THR A 54 0.84 5.43 -15.62
N VAL A 55 1.45 6.36 -14.90
CA VAL A 55 0.80 7.25 -13.94
C VAL A 55 0.90 8.66 -14.47
N ARG A 56 -0.25 9.30 -14.71
CA ARG A 56 -0.34 10.69 -15.16
C ARG A 56 -1.15 11.49 -14.18
N GLN A 57 -0.72 12.69 -13.88
CA GLN A 57 -1.51 13.61 -13.06
C GLN A 57 -2.69 14.14 -13.88
N LEU A 58 -3.90 14.04 -13.32
CA LEU A 58 -5.12 14.65 -13.87
C LEU A 58 -5.44 15.96 -13.14
N SER A 59 -5.30 15.95 -11.82
CA SER A 59 -5.51 17.10 -10.92
C SER A 59 -4.50 17.05 -9.77
N GLU A 60 -4.60 17.93 -8.77
CA GLU A 60 -3.71 17.91 -7.59
C GLU A 60 -3.74 16.57 -6.83
N THR A 61 -4.89 15.91 -6.77
CA THR A 61 -5.10 14.68 -6.00
C THR A 61 -5.42 13.46 -6.86
N THR A 62 -5.90 13.65 -8.09
CA THR A 62 -6.36 12.58 -8.98
C THR A 62 -5.34 12.26 -10.05
N PHE A 63 -5.13 10.96 -10.28
CA PHE A 63 -4.19 10.43 -11.26
C PHE A 63 -4.91 9.48 -12.22
N VAL A 64 -4.48 9.50 -13.48
CA VAL A 64 -4.83 8.51 -14.49
C VAL A 64 -3.82 7.37 -14.42
N ILE A 65 -4.32 6.18 -14.16
CA ILE A 65 -3.56 4.94 -14.03
C ILE A 65 -3.88 4.06 -15.24
N SER A 66 -2.86 3.78 -16.05
CA SER A 66 -2.98 2.90 -17.21
C SER A 66 -1.97 1.76 -17.11
N ILE A 67 -2.42 0.52 -17.18
CA ILE A 67 -1.54 -0.66 -17.27
C ILE A 67 -1.80 -1.33 -18.61
N ARG A 68 -0.75 -1.66 -19.37
CA ARG A 68 -0.85 -2.30 -20.69
C ARG A 68 0.30 -3.28 -20.88
N PRO A 69 0.14 -4.33 -21.71
CA PRO A 69 1.30 -5.11 -22.18
C PRO A 69 2.27 -4.24 -22.96
N GLU A 70 3.57 -4.42 -22.73
CA GLU A 70 4.63 -3.79 -23.52
C GLU A 70 4.67 -4.39 -24.95
N SER A 71 4.49 -5.70 -25.07
CA SER A 71 4.33 -6.40 -26.34
C SER A 71 3.48 -7.68 -26.18
N GLY A 72 2.80 -8.09 -27.25
CA GLY A 72 2.05 -9.34 -27.27
C GLY A 72 0.69 -9.31 -26.56
N GLN A 73 0.31 -10.44 -25.95
CA GLN A 73 -0.94 -10.58 -25.19
C GLN A 73 -0.74 -10.13 -23.73
N GLY A 74 -1.73 -9.44 -23.17
CA GLY A 74 -1.74 -9.04 -21.77
C GLY A 74 -2.98 -8.23 -21.45
N CYS A 75 -3.02 -7.68 -20.24
CA CYS A 75 -4.21 -7.02 -19.73
C CYS A 75 -4.08 -5.51 -19.91
N THR A 76 -5.16 -4.89 -20.37
CA THR A 76 -5.27 -3.44 -20.36
C THR A 76 -6.16 -3.02 -19.21
N PHE A 77 -5.65 -2.10 -18.40
CA PHE A 77 -6.34 -1.49 -17.28
C PHE A 77 -6.26 0.02 -17.44
N ASN A 78 -7.37 0.72 -17.20
CA ASN A 78 -7.38 2.17 -17.13
C ASN A 78 -8.37 2.62 -16.05
N SER A 79 -7.92 3.47 -15.15
CA SER A 79 -8.76 4.05 -14.10
C SER A 79 -8.24 5.41 -13.69
N ASN A 80 -9.15 6.27 -13.25
CA ASN A 80 -8.80 7.45 -12.47
C ASN A 80 -8.88 7.09 -10.98
N ALA A 81 -7.93 7.57 -10.18
CA ALA A 81 -7.94 7.35 -8.75
C ALA A 81 -7.14 8.40 -8.01
N ASP A 82 -7.48 8.59 -6.74
CA ASP A 82 -6.81 9.55 -5.87
C ASP A 82 -5.65 8.89 -5.11
N LEU A 83 -4.58 9.66 -4.92
CA LEU A 83 -3.45 9.24 -4.08
C LEU A 83 -3.79 9.48 -2.60
N THR A 84 -3.78 8.42 -1.80
CA THR A 84 -3.95 8.52 -0.34
C THR A 84 -2.65 8.11 0.34
N GLY A 85 -1.91 9.10 0.85
CA GLY A 85 -0.58 8.88 1.42
C GLY A 85 0.42 8.48 0.35
N ARG A 86 0.73 7.17 0.28
CA ARG A 86 1.65 6.58 -0.72
C ARG A 86 0.97 5.53 -1.60
N GLU A 87 -0.34 5.40 -1.50
CA GLU A 87 -1.08 4.33 -2.15
C GLU A 87 -2.24 4.87 -2.97
N ILE A 88 -2.52 4.17 -4.07
CA ILE A 88 -3.73 4.34 -4.86
C ILE A 88 -4.58 3.11 -4.66
N HIS A 89 -5.84 3.30 -4.27
CA HIS A 89 -6.81 2.22 -4.06
C HIS A 89 -7.88 2.30 -5.13
N ILE A 90 -8.03 1.23 -5.91
CA ILE A 90 -8.99 1.16 -7.02
C ILE A 90 -9.91 -0.02 -6.82
N ALA A 91 -11.19 0.25 -6.59
CA ALA A 91 -12.22 -0.79 -6.58
C ALA A 91 -12.38 -1.36 -8.01
N LEU A 92 -12.13 -2.66 -8.18
CA LEU A 92 -12.25 -3.35 -9.46
C LEU A 92 -13.71 -3.40 -9.95
N SER A 93 -14.67 -3.29 -9.03
CA SER A 93 -16.10 -3.20 -9.32
C SER A 93 -16.47 -1.99 -10.20
N ASN A 94 -15.68 -0.91 -10.15
CA ASN A 94 -15.84 0.27 -11.00
C ASN A 94 -15.55 -0.03 -12.47
N ILE A 95 -14.79 -1.10 -12.74
CA ILE A 95 -14.37 -1.51 -14.08
C ILE A 95 -15.17 -2.73 -14.53
N ASN A 96 -15.36 -3.70 -13.63
CA ASN A 96 -16.17 -4.88 -13.85
C ASN A 96 -16.94 -5.22 -12.58
N LYS A 97 -18.27 -5.07 -12.62
CA LYS A 97 -19.17 -5.31 -11.47
C LYS A 97 -19.11 -6.72 -10.88
N LYS A 98 -18.51 -7.69 -11.58
CA LYS A 98 -18.31 -9.05 -11.10
C LYS A 98 -17.08 -9.21 -10.20
N LEU A 99 -16.21 -8.22 -10.17
CA LEU A 99 -15.00 -8.19 -9.33
C LEU A 99 -15.30 -7.36 -8.09
N SER A 100 -15.11 -7.94 -6.92
CA SER A 100 -15.32 -7.27 -5.62
C SER A 100 -14.01 -6.74 -5.02
N GLY A 101 -12.87 -7.09 -5.61
CA GLY A 101 -11.55 -6.69 -5.13
C GLY A 101 -11.23 -5.21 -5.22
N VAL A 102 -10.26 -4.81 -4.39
CA VAL A 102 -9.63 -3.50 -4.46
C VAL A 102 -8.16 -3.72 -4.80
N MET A 103 -7.76 -3.19 -5.94
CA MET A 103 -6.36 -3.14 -6.35
C MET A 103 -5.67 -2.01 -5.60
N THR A 104 -4.51 -2.29 -5.03
CA THR A 104 -3.65 -1.29 -4.42
C THR A 104 -2.41 -1.09 -5.27
N ILE A 105 -2.00 0.16 -5.43
CA ILE A 105 -0.71 0.52 -6.03
C ILE A 105 0.05 1.33 -4.99
N ALA A 106 1.04 0.72 -4.36
CA ALA A 106 1.91 1.36 -3.38
C ALA A 106 3.16 1.91 -4.08
N PHE A 107 3.50 3.18 -3.84
CA PHE A 107 4.66 3.84 -4.41
C PHE A 107 5.77 3.98 -3.37
N ASP A 108 6.98 3.60 -3.76
CA ASP A 108 8.20 3.78 -2.97
C ASP A 108 9.35 4.24 -3.87
N GLY A 109 9.53 5.56 -3.95
CA GLY A 109 10.53 6.21 -4.79
C GLY A 109 10.41 5.81 -6.27
N ALA A 110 11.41 5.09 -6.77
CA ALA A 110 11.47 4.62 -8.15
C ALA A 110 10.74 3.29 -8.38
N SER A 111 9.97 2.80 -7.40
CA SER A 111 9.23 1.55 -7.50
C SER A 111 7.74 1.76 -7.23
N ALA A 112 6.93 0.90 -7.83
CA ALA A 112 5.52 0.75 -7.55
C ALA A 112 5.22 -0.74 -7.36
N ARG A 113 4.37 -1.08 -6.40
CA ARG A 113 3.91 -2.45 -6.18
C ARG A 113 2.40 -2.50 -6.36
N ILE A 114 1.94 -3.38 -7.23
CA ILE A 114 0.52 -3.69 -7.38
C ILE A 114 0.20 -4.92 -6.53
N ASP A 115 -0.82 -4.81 -5.70
CA ASP A 115 -1.35 -5.91 -4.89
C ASP A 115 -2.88 -5.84 -4.81
N SER A 116 -3.48 -6.77 -4.07
CA SER A 116 -4.88 -6.75 -3.70
C SER A 116 -5.02 -6.59 -2.19
N LEU A 117 -5.98 -5.78 -1.74
CA LEU A 117 -6.21 -5.50 -0.31
C LEU A 117 -6.59 -6.73 0.51
N THR A 118 -7.13 -7.79 -0.13
CA THR A 118 -7.43 -9.06 0.56
C THR A 118 -6.98 -10.27 -0.27
N PRO A 119 -6.53 -11.36 0.38
CA PRO A 119 -6.07 -12.57 -0.32
C PRO A 119 -7.17 -13.22 -1.17
N ASP A 120 -8.43 -13.16 -0.74
CA ASP A 120 -9.57 -13.66 -1.53
C ASP A 120 -9.75 -12.87 -2.85
N THR A 121 -9.35 -11.60 -2.84
CA THR A 121 -9.41 -10.71 -4.02
C THR A 121 -8.16 -10.78 -4.91
N HIS A 122 -7.18 -11.63 -4.60
CA HIS A 122 -6.12 -11.99 -5.56
C HIS A 122 -6.71 -12.69 -6.78
N ALA A 123 -7.74 -13.53 -6.58
CA ALA A 123 -8.45 -14.21 -7.65
C ALA A 123 -9.13 -13.23 -8.62
N ASP A 124 -9.57 -12.07 -8.15
CA ASP A 124 -10.20 -11.04 -8.98
C ASP A 124 -9.20 -10.38 -9.93
N LEU A 125 -7.97 -10.11 -9.46
CA LEU A 125 -6.89 -9.61 -10.31
C LEU A 125 -6.41 -10.67 -11.31
N ARG A 126 -6.41 -11.96 -10.94
CA ARG A 126 -6.16 -13.06 -11.87
C ARG A 126 -7.30 -13.25 -12.88
N THR A 127 -8.55 -13.02 -12.48
CA THR A 127 -9.72 -13.18 -13.37
C THR A 127 -9.84 -12.00 -14.34
N PHE A 128 -9.45 -10.80 -13.91
CA PHE A 128 -9.32 -9.64 -14.79
C PHE A 128 -8.36 -9.94 -15.96
N CYS A 129 -7.32 -10.72 -15.67
CA CYS A 129 -6.31 -11.13 -16.62
C CYS A 129 -6.54 -12.55 -17.18
N ARG A 130 -7.17 -12.63 -18.36
CA ARG A 130 -7.39 -13.91 -19.06
C ARG A 130 -6.09 -14.72 -19.20
N GLY A 131 -6.20 -16.03 -18.98
CA GLY A 131 -5.07 -16.97 -19.12
C GLY A 131 -4.21 -17.14 -17.87
N GLY A 132 -4.72 -16.77 -16.68
CA GLY A 132 -4.02 -16.99 -15.39
C GLY A 132 -2.92 -15.99 -15.09
N ARG A 133 -2.88 -14.89 -15.84
CA ARG A 133 -1.88 -13.81 -15.70
C ARG A 133 -2.28 -12.88 -14.58
N SER A 134 -1.33 -12.16 -14.00
CA SER A 134 -1.59 -11.23 -12.91
C SER A 134 -1.10 -9.83 -13.26
N LEU A 135 -1.74 -8.82 -12.68
CA LEU A 135 -1.18 -7.47 -12.60
C LEU A 135 -0.35 -7.26 -11.33
N ILE A 136 -0.49 -8.18 -10.36
CA ILE A 136 0.21 -8.15 -9.07
C ILE A 136 1.70 -8.30 -9.31
N GLY A 137 2.49 -7.46 -8.67
CA GLY A 137 3.94 -7.51 -8.78
C GLY A 137 4.60 -6.17 -8.56
N ASN A 138 5.92 -6.16 -8.68
CA ASN A 138 6.73 -4.96 -8.58
C ASN A 138 6.91 -4.35 -9.96
N TYR A 139 6.99 -3.02 -9.98
CA TYR A 139 7.16 -2.21 -11.17
C TYR A 139 8.26 -1.18 -10.90
N LEU A 140 9.18 -1.02 -11.84
CA LEU A 140 10.32 -0.13 -11.73
C LEU A 140 10.16 1.05 -12.68
N LYS A 141 10.34 2.26 -12.15
CA LYS A 141 10.23 3.50 -12.91
C LYS A 141 11.31 3.52 -13.99
N VAL A 142 10.88 3.70 -15.24
CA VAL A 142 11.82 3.93 -16.35
C VAL A 142 12.14 5.41 -16.43
N LYS A 143 13.43 5.71 -16.63
CA LYS A 143 13.95 7.08 -16.78
C LYS A 143 13.50 7.71 -18.08
#